data_AF-A0AA36EXX7-F1
#
_entry.id   AF-A0AA36EXX7-F1
#
_cell.length_a   1.000
_cell.length_b   1.000
_cell.length_c   1.000
_cell.angle_alpha   90.00
_cell.angle_beta   90.00
_cell.angle_gamma   90.00
#
_symmetry.space_group_name_H-M   'P 1'
#
loop_
_entity.id
_entity.type
_entity.pdbx_description
1 polymer ?
#
loop_
_entity_poly.entity_id
_entity_poly.type
_entity_poly.pdbx_seq_one_letter_code
_entity_poly.pdbx_strand_id
1 'polypeptide(L)'
;MEEYNSHLDTHPSSSRDRYSAHSHCSLASPEDSGTDEGIEEIPSTSYAIENNSVATSAITNSMATIVDSNSITTVVENNSVAVRKSSSRLDPKYEEKKRKYKYRTKVLKYILFVLNLFSWVVAVIAIVISYYILLGTKKVVTDAIEFILDPAIVLFIVASITFLMAVFGCIGTIKGNRYLLRVFYIMLGFMIIIELIFGVLIWLLFSAPVSTEKFMDVPRQRLTLALHKYKDDRKLKAWIDSIQTEFKCCGISHSEYGYRDWQANIYFNCSRFNPSSERCAVPMSCCIFKYGDLRNEMCGFDITNKERHAVNHRIYTQGCLKGFRNWFHKNEILITILAALFIAPQIAIVLLARTQVKFMRYKKAAVKPPTQL
;
A
#
# COMPACT_ATOMS: atom_id res chain seq x y z
N MET A 1 28.42 77.44 17.36
CA MET A 1 29.82 77.73 17.01
C MET A 1 30.30 76.54 16.20
N GLU A 2 30.80 76.82 14.99
CA GLU A 2 31.57 75.97 14.05
C GLU A 2 31.22 74.46 13.94
N GLU A 3 30.80 73.88 12.81
CA GLU A 3 30.86 74.22 11.36
C GLU A 3 32.24 74.05 10.67
N TYR A 4 32.20 73.66 9.38
CA TYR A 4 33.33 73.42 8.43
C TYR A 4 34.21 72.18 8.72
N ASN A 5 34.64 71.34 7.75
CA ASN A 5 34.59 71.31 6.27
C ASN A 5 34.55 69.81 5.80
N SER A 6 34.06 69.31 4.65
CA SER A 6 33.94 69.73 3.21
C SER A 6 35.30 69.79 2.46
N HIS A 7 35.47 69.43 1.16
CA HIS A 7 34.70 68.72 0.10
C HIS A 7 35.66 67.63 -0.50
N LEU A 8 35.55 66.90 -1.64
CA LEU A 8 34.76 66.85 -2.90
C LEU A 8 34.37 65.36 -3.18
N ASP A 9 33.53 64.90 -4.12
CA ASP A 9 32.95 65.34 -5.41
C ASP A 9 33.72 65.03 -6.72
N THR A 10 33.23 64.07 -7.52
CA THR A 10 32.99 64.22 -8.99
C THR A 10 32.27 63.02 -9.65
N HIS A 11 31.27 63.34 -10.49
CA HIS A 11 30.63 62.51 -11.55
C HIS A 11 30.88 63.25 -12.91
N PRO A 12 30.36 62.89 -14.12
CA PRO A 12 29.40 61.83 -14.52
C PRO A 12 29.72 61.06 -15.84
N SER A 13 28.74 60.27 -16.30
CA SER A 13 28.25 60.16 -17.70
C SER A 13 28.69 59.04 -18.68
N SER A 14 27.65 58.27 -19.08
CA SER A 14 27.21 57.92 -20.46
C SER A 14 28.17 57.35 -21.52
N SER A 15 27.81 56.16 -22.02
CA SER A 15 27.67 55.89 -23.47
C SER A 15 26.60 54.81 -23.74
N ARG A 16 26.28 54.56 -25.01
CA ARG A 16 25.16 53.72 -25.49
C ARG A 16 25.53 53.16 -26.88
N ASP A 17 25.30 51.86 -27.12
CA ASP A 17 25.01 51.17 -28.42
C ASP A 17 25.13 49.64 -28.19
N ARG A 18 24.43 48.67 -28.81
CA ARG A 18 23.50 48.54 -29.97
C ARG A 18 24.13 48.13 -31.33
N TYR A 19 24.33 46.82 -31.55
CA TYR A 19 24.12 46.09 -32.83
C TYR A 19 23.66 44.66 -32.50
N SER A 20 22.52 44.18 -33.05
CA SER A 20 22.38 43.35 -34.27
C SER A 20 23.08 41.98 -34.18
N ALA A 21 22.40 40.84 -33.99
CA ALA A 21 21.36 40.19 -34.82
C ALA A 21 21.88 39.62 -36.16
N HIS A 22 21.78 38.30 -36.33
CA HIS A 22 21.90 37.55 -37.60
C HIS A 22 21.15 36.20 -37.51
N SER A 23 20.78 35.62 -38.67
CA SER A 23 19.84 34.50 -38.76
C SER A 23 19.98 33.69 -40.07
N HIS A 24 19.54 32.42 -40.03
CA HIS A 24 19.22 31.51 -41.17
C HIS A 24 20.33 31.04 -42.14
N CYS A 25 20.52 29.72 -42.20
CA CYS A 25 20.28 28.80 -43.34
C CYS A 25 20.56 27.35 -42.84
N SER A 26 19.88 26.24 -43.20
CA SER A 26 18.97 25.82 -44.28
C SER A 26 19.62 25.01 -45.43
N LEU A 27 19.32 23.69 -45.42
CA LEU A 27 19.22 22.74 -46.56
C LEU A 27 20.43 22.49 -47.49
N ALA A 28 20.93 21.24 -47.50
CA ALA A 28 21.09 20.43 -48.72
C ALA A 28 21.40 18.93 -48.42
N SER A 29 20.93 18.07 -49.32
CA SER A 29 21.37 16.69 -49.65
C SER A 29 21.28 16.60 -51.20
N PRO A 30 21.58 15.50 -51.93
CA PRO A 30 21.89 14.11 -51.53
C PRO A 30 23.09 13.51 -52.35
N GLU A 31 23.05 12.18 -52.63
CA GLU A 31 23.65 11.47 -53.80
C GLU A 31 25.21 11.30 -53.87
N ASP A 32 25.77 10.19 -54.41
CA ASP A 32 25.26 8.82 -54.63
C ASP A 32 26.42 7.81 -54.95
N SER A 33 26.10 6.51 -55.03
CA SER A 33 26.85 5.39 -55.69
C SER A 33 28.24 4.99 -55.15
N GLY A 34 28.79 3.79 -55.38
CA GLY A 34 28.28 2.55 -56.02
C GLY A 34 29.17 1.35 -55.60
N THR A 35 28.64 0.12 -55.44
CA THR A 35 28.67 -1.00 -56.43
C THR A 35 30.09 -1.62 -56.61
N ASP A 36 30.37 -2.93 -56.79
CA ASP A 36 29.65 -4.16 -57.20
C ASP A 36 30.30 -5.40 -56.48
N GLU A 37 29.92 -6.69 -56.58
CA GLU A 37 28.87 -7.45 -57.31
C GLU A 37 28.58 -8.79 -56.58
N GLY A 38 27.53 -9.54 -56.98
CA GLY A 38 27.34 -10.96 -56.59
C GLY A 38 25.88 -11.41 -56.44
N ILE A 39 25.25 -11.88 -57.53
CA ILE A 39 23.81 -12.20 -57.63
C ILE A 39 23.60 -13.59 -58.27
N GLU A 40 22.61 -14.36 -57.80
CA GLU A 40 21.85 -15.31 -58.64
C GLU A 40 20.42 -15.55 -58.09
N GLU A 41 19.49 -16.10 -58.90
CA GLU A 41 18.03 -15.95 -58.74
C GLU A 41 17.21 -17.23 -58.39
N ILE A 42 15.87 -17.13 -58.44
CA ILE A 42 14.83 -18.08 -57.97
C ILE A 42 13.84 -18.39 -59.11
N PRO A 43 13.25 -19.61 -59.19
CA PRO A 43 11.80 -19.69 -58.89
C PRO A 43 11.23 -21.07 -58.43
N SER A 44 10.02 -21.03 -57.82
CA SER A 44 8.98 -22.10 -57.80
C SER A 44 9.25 -23.36 -56.95
N THR A 45 8.29 -24.10 -56.36
CA THR A 45 6.79 -24.15 -56.35
C THR A 45 6.29 -24.52 -54.94
N SER A 46 5.07 -24.25 -54.43
CA SER A 46 3.92 -23.39 -54.78
C SER A 46 2.93 -23.37 -53.57
N TYR A 47 1.69 -22.88 -53.71
CA TYR A 47 0.61 -22.87 -52.70
C TYR A 47 -0.70 -23.45 -53.27
N ALA A 48 -1.62 -23.92 -52.40
CA ALA A 48 -3.05 -24.08 -52.72
C ALA A 48 -3.93 -24.06 -51.44
N ILE A 49 -5.17 -23.56 -51.57
CA ILE A 49 -6.21 -23.44 -50.53
C ILE A 49 -7.56 -23.81 -51.16
N GLU A 50 -8.44 -24.53 -50.45
CA GLU A 50 -9.90 -24.42 -50.59
C GLU A 50 -10.61 -25.02 -49.35
N ASN A 51 -11.93 -24.87 -49.24
CA ASN A 51 -12.73 -25.05 -48.02
C ASN A 51 -13.84 -26.12 -48.13
N ASN A 52 -14.62 -26.25 -47.04
CA ASN A 52 -16.04 -26.63 -47.00
C ASN A 52 -16.51 -28.11 -47.12
N SER A 53 -16.76 -28.69 -45.94
CA SER A 53 -18.13 -29.05 -45.46
C SER A 53 -18.93 -30.25 -46.02
N VAL A 54 -19.88 -30.71 -45.18
CA VAL A 54 -21.08 -31.54 -45.49
C VAL A 54 -20.88 -33.05 -45.77
N ALA A 55 -21.01 -33.83 -44.68
CA ALA A 55 -21.96 -34.94 -44.49
C ALA A 55 -22.02 -36.20 -45.40
N THR A 56 -21.88 -37.34 -44.71
CA THR A 56 -22.72 -38.58 -44.79
C THR A 56 -22.59 -39.57 -45.96
N SER A 57 -22.87 -40.83 -45.59
CA SER A 57 -23.06 -42.04 -46.43
C SER A 57 -21.80 -42.63 -47.08
N ALA A 58 -21.73 -43.92 -47.44
CA ALA A 58 -22.29 -45.18 -46.90
C ALA A 58 -21.70 -46.35 -47.73
N ILE A 59 -21.93 -47.63 -47.35
CA ILE A 59 -21.99 -48.80 -48.29
C ILE A 59 -20.63 -49.17 -48.99
N THR A 60 -20.13 -50.42 -49.05
CA THR A 60 -20.62 -51.78 -48.72
C THR A 60 -19.46 -52.80 -48.59
N ASN A 61 -19.76 -53.99 -48.06
CA ASN A 61 -19.46 -55.37 -48.53
C ASN A 61 -18.39 -55.59 -49.65
N SER A 62 -17.67 -56.73 -49.79
CA SER A 62 -17.89 -58.10 -49.25
C SER A 62 -16.66 -59.04 -49.41
N MET A 63 -16.86 -60.34 -49.14
CA MET A 63 -15.99 -61.54 -49.36
C MET A 63 -15.00 -61.89 -48.23
N ALA A 64 -14.98 -63.07 -47.56
CA ALA A 64 -15.81 -64.30 -47.45
C ALA A 64 -15.17 -65.64 -47.89
N THR A 65 -14.76 -66.43 -46.89
CA THR A 65 -14.60 -67.92 -46.79
C THR A 65 -14.41 -68.19 -45.28
N ILE A 66 -15.16 -69.01 -44.54
CA ILE A 66 -15.82 -70.33 -44.72
C ILE A 66 -14.83 -71.49 -44.83
N VAL A 67 -14.66 -72.23 -43.72
CA VAL A 67 -14.80 -73.70 -43.60
C VAL A 67 -15.29 -74.05 -42.18
N ASP A 68 -16.19 -75.03 -42.13
CA ASP A 68 -16.79 -75.88 -41.07
C ASP A 68 -16.16 -76.06 -39.66
N SER A 69 -16.85 -76.63 -38.67
CA SER A 69 -18.31 -76.69 -38.33
C SER A 69 -18.50 -77.42 -36.99
N ASN A 70 -19.33 -76.87 -36.09
CA ASN A 70 -20.17 -77.66 -35.16
C ASN A 70 -21.25 -76.80 -34.46
N SER A 71 -22.37 -76.60 -35.16
CA SER A 71 -23.66 -77.28 -34.85
C SER A 71 -24.15 -77.26 -33.36
N ILE A 72 -25.40 -76.92 -32.96
CA ILE A 72 -26.69 -76.65 -33.66
C ILE A 72 -27.55 -75.62 -32.87
N THR A 73 -28.49 -74.94 -33.55
CA THR A 73 -29.66 -74.16 -33.04
C THR A 73 -29.42 -72.97 -32.10
N THR A 74 -29.57 -71.77 -32.67
CA THR A 74 -30.33 -70.70 -32.01
C THR A 74 -31.83 -70.97 -32.12
N VAL A 75 -32.49 -71.33 -31.02
CA VAL A 75 -33.93 -71.08 -30.88
C VAL A 75 -34.10 -69.60 -30.54
N VAL A 76 -34.89 -68.88 -31.35
CA VAL A 76 -35.21 -67.47 -31.08
C VAL A 76 -36.29 -67.40 -30.02
N GLU A 77 -35.92 -67.10 -28.78
CA GLU A 77 -36.86 -66.69 -27.74
C GLU A 77 -36.40 -65.38 -27.08
N ASN A 78 -37.36 -64.53 -26.74
CA ASN A 78 -37.17 -63.09 -26.52
C ASN A 78 -36.48 -62.74 -25.20
N ASN A 79 -35.17 -62.97 -25.10
CA ASN A 79 -34.34 -62.41 -24.03
C ASN A 79 -33.58 -61.17 -24.51
N SER A 80 -34.32 -60.05 -24.60
CA SER A 80 -33.71 -58.74 -24.48
C SER A 80 -33.11 -58.61 -23.08
N VAL A 81 -31.84 -58.99 -22.91
CA VAL A 81 -31.03 -58.67 -21.73
C VAL A 81 -30.73 -57.18 -21.78
N ALA A 82 -31.78 -56.39 -21.52
CA ALA A 82 -31.65 -55.00 -21.19
C ALA A 82 -30.76 -54.96 -19.95
N VAL A 83 -29.51 -54.53 -20.13
CA VAL A 83 -28.63 -54.15 -19.02
C VAL A 83 -29.30 -52.97 -18.34
N ARG A 84 -30.22 -53.29 -17.42
CA ARG A 84 -30.98 -52.35 -16.61
C ARG A 84 -29.94 -51.62 -15.79
N LYS A 85 -29.49 -50.48 -16.32
CA LYS A 85 -28.57 -49.56 -15.66
C LYS A 85 -29.25 -49.09 -14.40
N SER A 86 -29.05 -49.85 -13.33
CA SER A 86 -29.86 -49.78 -12.12
C SER A 86 -29.79 -48.34 -11.64
N SER A 87 -30.91 -47.64 -11.76
CA SER A 87 -31.08 -46.32 -11.16
C SER A 87 -31.28 -46.56 -9.68
N SER A 88 -30.20 -46.97 -9.02
CA SER A 88 -30.12 -47.15 -7.59
C SER A 88 -30.49 -45.81 -6.98
N ARG A 89 -31.72 -45.76 -6.46
CA ARG A 89 -32.36 -44.52 -6.03
C ARG A 89 -31.62 -44.02 -4.80
N LEU A 90 -30.59 -43.19 -5.03
CA LEU A 90 -29.68 -42.68 -4.01
C LEU A 90 -30.49 -42.22 -2.80
N ASP A 91 -30.06 -42.67 -1.62
CA ASP A 91 -30.72 -42.36 -0.35
C ASP A 91 -31.07 -40.85 -0.31
N PRO A 92 -32.35 -40.47 -0.08
CA PRO A 92 -32.73 -39.06 -0.03
C PRO A 92 -31.91 -38.25 0.99
N LYS A 93 -31.43 -38.88 2.08
CA LYS A 93 -30.51 -38.27 3.05
C LYS A 93 -29.12 -38.02 2.45
N TYR A 94 -28.63 -38.91 1.59
CA TYR A 94 -27.38 -38.71 0.84
C TYR A 94 -27.52 -37.52 -0.14
N GLU A 95 -28.61 -37.44 -0.91
CA GLU A 95 -28.82 -36.30 -1.83
C GLU A 95 -29.11 -34.98 -1.11
N GLU A 96 -29.74 -34.98 0.07
CA GLU A 96 -29.80 -33.78 0.92
C GLU A 96 -28.38 -33.37 1.36
N LYS A 97 -27.59 -34.30 1.93
CA LYS A 97 -26.22 -34.05 2.40
C LYS A 97 -25.31 -33.54 1.28
N LYS A 98 -25.43 -34.10 0.08
CA LYS A 98 -24.74 -33.70 -1.16
C LYS A 98 -25.17 -32.31 -1.64
N ARG A 99 -26.46 -31.98 -1.63
CA ARG A 99 -26.96 -30.62 -1.92
C ARG A 99 -26.47 -29.59 -0.89
N LYS A 100 -26.55 -29.91 0.41
CA LYS A 100 -26.07 -29.07 1.53
C LYS A 100 -24.57 -28.80 1.44
N TYR A 101 -23.77 -29.80 1.04
CA TYR A 101 -22.34 -29.64 0.76
C TYR A 101 -22.06 -28.75 -0.46
N LYS A 102 -22.78 -28.97 -1.58
CA LYS A 102 -22.70 -28.15 -2.81
C LYS A 102 -23.09 -26.69 -2.55
N TYR A 103 -24.07 -26.44 -1.69
CA TYR A 103 -24.47 -25.10 -1.26
C TYR A 103 -23.40 -24.43 -0.39
N ARG A 104 -22.99 -25.07 0.73
CA ARG A 104 -21.96 -24.50 1.63
C ARG A 104 -20.65 -24.18 0.90
N THR A 105 -20.22 -25.03 -0.03
CA THR A 105 -19.00 -24.79 -0.82
C THR A 105 -19.15 -23.64 -1.82
N LYS A 106 -20.34 -23.42 -2.41
CA LYS A 106 -20.64 -22.20 -3.20
C LYS A 106 -20.62 -20.93 -2.33
N VAL A 107 -21.37 -20.93 -1.22
CA VAL A 107 -21.50 -19.76 -0.33
C VAL A 107 -20.13 -19.31 0.20
N LEU A 108 -19.32 -20.24 0.71
CA LEU A 108 -17.98 -19.94 1.20
C LEU A 108 -17.03 -19.43 0.11
N LYS A 109 -17.17 -19.88 -1.15
CA LYS A 109 -16.42 -19.30 -2.29
C LYS A 109 -16.85 -17.87 -2.58
N TYR A 110 -18.15 -17.60 -2.58
CA TYR A 110 -18.71 -16.28 -2.87
C TYR A 110 -18.27 -15.26 -1.80
N ILE A 111 -18.45 -15.58 -0.52
CA ILE A 111 -18.01 -14.72 0.59
C ILE A 111 -16.51 -14.44 0.50
N LEU A 112 -15.68 -15.47 0.29
CA LEU A 112 -14.23 -15.31 0.19
C LEU A 112 -13.81 -14.46 -1.03
N PHE A 113 -14.51 -14.59 -2.17
CA PHE A 113 -14.27 -13.75 -3.34
C PHE A 113 -14.66 -12.29 -3.07
N VAL A 114 -15.84 -12.03 -2.50
CA VAL A 114 -16.31 -10.67 -2.19
C VAL A 114 -15.39 -9.97 -1.17
N LEU A 115 -14.94 -10.69 -0.13
CA LEU A 115 -13.99 -10.13 0.85
C LEU A 115 -12.64 -9.76 0.21
N ASN A 116 -12.09 -10.62 -0.66
CA ASN A 116 -10.84 -10.30 -1.37
C ASN A 116 -11.04 -9.15 -2.38
N LEU A 117 -12.19 -9.08 -3.06
CA LEU A 117 -12.51 -7.98 -3.97
C LEU A 117 -12.64 -6.64 -3.21
N PHE A 118 -13.24 -6.65 -2.02
CA PHE A 118 -13.28 -5.47 -1.15
C PHE A 118 -11.88 -5.02 -0.72
N SER A 119 -11.04 -5.95 -0.21
CA SER A 119 -9.64 -5.66 0.12
C SER A 119 -8.84 -5.15 -1.08
N TRP A 120 -9.12 -5.65 -2.29
CA TRP A 120 -8.51 -5.17 -3.53
C TRP A 120 -8.89 -3.72 -3.84
N VAL A 121 -10.18 -3.35 -3.76
CA VAL A 121 -10.64 -1.96 -3.98
C VAL A 121 -10.00 -1.01 -2.97
N VAL A 122 -9.99 -1.37 -1.68
CA VAL A 122 -9.35 -0.57 -0.62
C VAL A 122 -7.86 -0.39 -0.88
N ALA A 123 -7.15 -1.45 -1.32
CA ALA A 123 -5.73 -1.37 -1.67
C ALA A 123 -5.47 -0.45 -2.87
N VAL A 124 -6.28 -0.51 -3.93
CA VAL A 124 -6.17 0.41 -5.08
C VAL A 124 -6.35 1.87 -4.65
N ILE A 125 -7.37 2.16 -3.83
CA ILE A 125 -7.61 3.52 -3.31
C ILE A 125 -6.42 4.00 -2.48
N ALA A 126 -5.88 3.16 -1.59
CA ALA A 126 -4.72 3.50 -0.77
C ALA A 126 -3.44 3.73 -1.60
N ILE A 127 -3.20 2.94 -2.65
CA ILE A 127 -2.09 3.15 -3.61
C ILE A 127 -2.23 4.51 -4.28
N VAL A 128 -3.42 4.86 -4.80
CA VAL A 128 -3.67 6.14 -5.50
C VAL A 128 -3.48 7.34 -4.57
N ILE A 129 -4.02 7.29 -3.35
CA ILE A 129 -3.85 8.35 -2.34
C ILE A 129 -2.37 8.53 -1.98
N SER A 130 -1.66 7.42 -1.72
CA SER A 130 -0.24 7.46 -1.36
C SER A 130 0.61 8.05 -2.49
N TYR A 131 0.40 7.59 -3.72
CA TYR A 131 1.10 8.08 -4.90
C TYR A 131 0.86 9.59 -5.15
N TYR A 132 -0.38 10.06 -4.98
CA TYR A 132 -0.72 11.48 -5.07
C TYR A 132 0.02 12.33 -4.02
N ILE A 133 0.11 11.85 -2.77
CA ILE A 133 0.86 12.53 -1.70
C ILE A 133 2.36 12.57 -2.04
N LEU A 134 2.93 11.47 -2.54
CA LEU A 134 4.35 11.40 -2.91
C LEU A 134 4.70 12.40 -4.03
N LEU A 135 3.92 12.44 -5.11
CA LEU A 135 4.05 13.47 -6.17
C LEU A 135 3.97 14.90 -5.60
N GLY A 136 3.03 15.12 -4.68
CA GLY A 136 2.78 16.42 -4.05
C GLY A 136 3.83 16.90 -3.05
N THR A 137 4.92 16.17 -2.83
CA THR A 137 6.00 16.54 -1.89
C THR A 137 7.40 16.72 -2.51
N LYS A 138 7.64 16.25 -3.74
CA LYS A 138 8.94 16.36 -4.45
C LYS A 138 10.18 15.96 -3.62
N LYS A 139 10.04 15.02 -2.69
CA LYS A 139 11.15 14.59 -1.81
C LYS A 139 12.19 13.80 -2.61
N VAL A 140 13.41 14.31 -2.67
CA VAL A 140 14.59 13.48 -2.92
C VAL A 140 14.87 12.74 -1.62
N VAL A 141 14.63 11.43 -1.60
CA VAL A 141 14.98 10.57 -0.47
C VAL A 141 16.48 10.34 -0.50
N THR A 142 17.20 10.79 0.53
CA THR A 142 18.66 10.69 0.58
C THR A 142 19.13 9.50 1.42
N ASP A 143 18.41 9.17 2.50
CA ASP A 143 18.73 8.03 3.36
C ASP A 143 17.63 6.95 3.36
N ALA A 144 18.02 5.68 3.51
CA ALA A 144 17.08 4.58 3.75
C ALA A 144 16.21 4.79 5.01
N ILE A 145 16.70 5.56 5.99
CA ILE A 145 15.94 5.94 7.20
C ILE A 145 14.82 6.95 6.87
N GLU A 146 15.02 7.85 5.91
CA GLU A 146 13.96 8.76 5.44
C GLU A 146 12.87 7.99 4.70
N PHE A 147 13.25 6.99 3.90
CA PHE A 147 12.33 6.12 3.18
C PHE A 147 11.37 5.37 4.12
N ILE A 148 11.90 4.82 5.21
CA ILE A 148 11.14 3.99 6.17
C ILE A 148 10.27 4.85 7.12
N LEU A 149 10.66 6.10 7.38
CA LEU A 149 9.92 7.01 8.28
C LEU A 149 8.85 7.86 7.56
N ASP A 150 8.77 7.85 6.23
CA ASP A 150 7.73 8.58 5.50
C ASP A 150 6.40 7.79 5.47
N PRO A 151 5.30 8.31 6.04
CA PRO A 151 4.04 7.58 6.13
C PRO A 151 3.38 7.33 4.76
N ALA A 152 3.64 8.16 3.74
CA ALA A 152 3.10 7.95 2.40
C ALA A 152 3.87 6.85 1.65
N ILE A 153 5.19 6.73 1.87
CA ILE A 153 6.00 5.63 1.34
C ILE A 153 5.57 4.30 1.98
N VAL A 154 5.44 4.27 3.32
CA VAL A 154 4.98 3.07 4.04
C VAL A 154 3.58 2.65 3.60
N LEU A 155 2.63 3.59 3.48
CA LEU A 155 1.27 3.30 3.03
C LEU A 155 1.24 2.76 1.59
N PHE A 156 2.05 3.32 0.69
CA PHE A 156 2.18 2.82 -0.70
C PHE A 156 2.69 1.38 -0.74
N ILE A 157 3.71 1.04 0.04
CA ILE A 157 4.29 -0.32 0.10
C ILE A 157 3.29 -1.32 0.68
N VAL A 158 2.67 -1.01 1.83
CA VAL A 158 1.69 -1.90 2.48
C VAL A 158 0.47 -2.12 1.58
N ALA A 159 -0.06 -1.07 0.95
CA ALA A 159 -1.17 -1.18 0.03
C ALA A 159 -0.81 -1.98 -1.23
N SER A 160 0.41 -1.83 -1.76
CA SER A 160 0.91 -2.65 -2.89
C SER A 160 0.99 -4.13 -2.54
N ILE A 161 1.43 -4.48 -1.33
CA ILE A 161 1.44 -5.87 -0.84
C ILE A 161 0.01 -6.40 -0.67
N THR A 162 -0.89 -5.59 -0.13
CA THR A 162 -2.32 -5.95 0.06
C THR A 162 -3.01 -6.17 -1.28
N PHE A 163 -2.73 -5.34 -2.28
CA PHE A 163 -3.22 -5.48 -3.66
C PHE A 163 -2.81 -6.83 -4.27
N LEU A 164 -1.52 -7.17 -4.24
CA LEU A 164 -1.00 -8.45 -4.76
C LEU A 164 -1.61 -9.65 -4.03
N MET A 165 -1.71 -9.57 -2.71
CA MET A 165 -2.36 -10.59 -1.87
C MET A 165 -3.83 -10.79 -2.24
N ALA A 166 -4.60 -9.71 -2.42
CA ALA A 166 -6.00 -9.76 -2.79
C ALA A 166 -6.20 -10.32 -4.22
N VAL A 167 -5.32 -9.97 -5.17
CA VAL A 167 -5.29 -10.58 -6.51
C VAL A 167 -5.09 -12.10 -6.43
N PHE A 168 -4.12 -12.57 -5.63
CA PHE A 168 -3.90 -14.01 -5.44
C PHE A 168 -5.09 -14.71 -4.74
N GLY A 169 -5.74 -14.05 -3.78
CA GLY A 169 -6.95 -14.56 -3.12
C GLY A 169 -8.14 -14.69 -4.08
N CYS A 170 -8.38 -13.69 -4.92
CA CYS A 170 -9.38 -13.71 -5.99
C CYS A 170 -9.10 -14.82 -7.02
N ILE A 171 -7.89 -14.85 -7.61
CA ILE A 171 -7.51 -15.87 -8.61
C ILE A 171 -7.56 -17.28 -8.02
N GLY A 172 -7.09 -17.47 -6.78
CA GLY A 172 -7.13 -18.75 -6.06
C GLY A 172 -8.57 -19.26 -5.83
N THR A 173 -9.49 -18.34 -5.54
CA THR A 173 -10.91 -18.64 -5.31
C THR A 173 -11.64 -18.96 -6.62
N ILE A 174 -11.44 -18.14 -7.67
CA ILE A 174 -12.02 -18.34 -9.01
C ILE A 174 -11.52 -19.65 -9.63
N LYS A 175 -10.20 -19.79 -9.83
CA LYS A 175 -9.60 -21.00 -10.44
C LYS A 175 -9.73 -22.24 -9.55
N GLY A 176 -10.16 -22.09 -8.29
CA GLY A 176 -10.28 -23.19 -7.33
C GLY A 176 -8.95 -23.90 -7.05
N ASN A 177 -7.83 -23.19 -7.20
CA ASN A 177 -6.51 -23.79 -7.06
C ASN A 177 -6.14 -23.91 -5.58
N ARG A 178 -6.26 -25.13 -5.05
CA ARG A 178 -5.92 -25.48 -3.66
C ARG A 178 -4.47 -25.15 -3.24
N TYR A 179 -3.55 -24.94 -4.18
CA TYR A 179 -2.17 -24.57 -3.90
C TYR A 179 -2.03 -23.05 -3.79
N LEU A 180 -2.54 -22.30 -4.77
CA LEU A 180 -2.55 -20.83 -4.72
C LEU A 180 -3.31 -20.32 -3.49
N LEU A 181 -4.48 -20.90 -3.19
CA LEU A 181 -5.25 -20.54 -1.99
C LEU A 181 -4.55 -20.95 -0.68
N ARG A 182 -3.63 -21.94 -0.72
CA ARG A 182 -2.80 -22.32 0.43
C ARG A 182 -1.66 -21.33 0.66
N VAL A 183 -0.99 -20.87 -0.40
CA VAL A 183 0.02 -19.81 -0.31
C VAL A 183 -0.62 -18.53 0.23
N PHE A 184 -1.76 -18.13 -0.33
CA PHE A 184 -2.52 -16.96 0.12
C PHE A 184 -2.79 -16.95 1.64
N TYR A 185 -3.41 -18.01 2.21
CA TYR A 185 -3.72 -17.98 3.65
C TYR A 185 -2.48 -18.11 4.54
N ILE A 186 -1.37 -18.68 4.04
CA ILE A 186 -0.09 -18.74 4.76
C ILE A 186 0.57 -17.36 4.80
N MET A 187 0.66 -16.67 3.66
CA MET A 187 1.21 -15.32 3.59
C MET A 187 0.40 -14.33 4.43
N LEU A 188 -0.94 -14.42 4.42
CA LEU A 188 -1.79 -13.60 5.29
C LEU A 188 -1.61 -13.96 6.78
N GLY A 189 -1.35 -15.24 7.09
CA GLY A 189 -0.98 -15.67 8.44
C GLY A 189 0.36 -15.07 8.92
N PHE A 190 1.34 -14.92 8.04
CA PHE A 190 2.60 -14.22 8.37
C PHE A 190 2.39 -12.72 8.59
N MET A 191 1.51 -12.06 7.82
CA MET A 191 1.18 -10.64 8.05
C MET A 191 0.57 -10.41 9.44
N ILE A 192 -0.40 -11.25 9.85
CA ILE A 192 -0.97 -11.19 11.21
C ILE A 192 0.12 -11.34 12.30
N ILE A 193 1.11 -12.21 12.10
CA ILE A 193 2.23 -12.37 13.05
C ILE A 193 3.10 -11.10 13.09
N ILE A 194 3.39 -10.50 11.94
CA ILE A 194 4.17 -9.25 11.83
C ILE A 194 3.42 -8.08 12.50
N GLU A 195 2.11 -7.96 12.26
CA GLU A 195 1.24 -6.96 12.90
C GLU A 195 1.19 -7.11 14.42
N LEU A 196 1.11 -8.35 14.94
CA LEU A 196 1.17 -8.61 16.37
C LEU A 196 2.54 -8.25 16.97
N ILE A 197 3.64 -8.54 16.26
CA ILE A 197 5.00 -8.15 16.69
C ILE A 197 5.13 -6.62 16.73
N PHE A 198 4.66 -5.90 15.71
CA PHE A 198 4.66 -4.43 15.70
C PHE A 198 3.75 -3.85 16.79
N GLY A 199 2.57 -4.41 17.01
CA GLY A 199 1.65 -3.99 18.08
C GLY A 199 2.26 -4.14 19.47
N VAL A 200 2.91 -5.27 19.75
CA VAL A 200 3.65 -5.51 21.00
C VAL A 200 4.86 -4.57 21.12
N LEU A 201 5.61 -4.34 20.04
CA LEU A 201 6.75 -3.41 20.05
C LEU A 201 6.32 -1.97 20.34
N ILE A 202 5.25 -1.49 19.68
CA ILE A 202 4.66 -0.16 19.92
C ILE A 202 4.17 -0.05 21.38
N TRP A 203 3.46 -1.07 21.88
CA TRP A 203 3.01 -1.12 23.27
C TRP A 203 4.19 -1.01 24.25
N LEU A 204 5.25 -1.78 24.04
CA LEU A 204 6.46 -1.75 24.87
C LEU A 204 7.20 -0.40 24.79
N LEU A 205 7.26 0.23 23.61
CA LEU A 205 7.92 1.52 23.43
C LEU A 205 7.21 2.68 24.16
N PHE A 206 5.87 2.68 24.21
CA PHE A 206 5.12 3.72 24.89
C PHE A 206 4.80 3.42 26.37
N SER A 207 4.81 2.14 26.77
CA SER A 207 4.52 1.73 28.16
C SER A 207 5.76 1.56 29.04
N ALA A 208 6.89 1.09 28.50
CA ALA A 208 8.11 0.92 29.28
C ALA A 208 8.93 2.23 29.33
N PRO A 209 9.30 2.74 30.52
CA PRO A 209 10.06 3.99 30.63
C PRO A 209 11.54 3.86 30.22
N VAL A 210 12.06 2.64 30.05
CA VAL A 210 13.50 2.36 29.88
C VAL A 210 13.93 2.28 28.41
N SER A 211 13.03 1.93 27.50
CA SER A 211 13.32 1.78 26.06
C SER A 211 13.22 3.09 25.27
N THR A 212 12.52 4.10 25.81
CA THR A 212 12.11 5.32 25.10
C THR A 212 13.26 6.27 24.75
N GLU A 213 14.42 6.15 25.38
CA GLU A 213 15.58 7.02 25.09
C GLU A 213 16.21 6.62 23.75
N LYS A 214 16.90 5.48 23.71
CA LYS A 214 17.69 5.02 22.57
C LYS A 214 16.89 4.81 21.29
N PHE A 215 15.63 4.37 21.40
CA PHE A 215 14.79 4.11 20.23
C PHE A 215 14.24 5.40 19.59
N MET A 216 14.21 6.50 20.35
CA MET A 216 13.68 7.78 19.86
C MET A 216 14.76 8.73 19.33
N ASP A 217 16.05 8.43 19.49
CA ASP A 217 17.15 9.24 18.96
C ASP A 217 17.17 9.33 17.42
N VAL A 218 16.82 8.25 16.72
CA VAL A 218 16.69 8.25 15.26
C VAL A 218 15.51 9.14 14.79
N PRO A 219 14.29 9.01 15.36
CA PRO A 219 13.23 10.01 15.17
C PRO A 219 13.61 11.45 15.55
N ARG A 220 14.29 11.66 16.68
CA ARG A 220 14.64 13.00 17.21
C ARG A 220 15.40 13.83 16.17
N GLN A 221 16.35 13.25 15.43
CA GLN A 221 17.09 13.98 14.39
C GLN A 221 16.18 14.52 13.27
N ARG A 222 15.29 13.68 12.71
CA ARG A 222 14.37 14.10 11.63
C ARG A 222 13.29 15.06 12.14
N LEU A 223 12.83 14.89 13.39
CA LEU A 223 11.90 15.81 14.05
C LEU A 223 12.55 17.19 14.32
N THR A 224 13.83 17.24 14.68
CA THR A 224 14.59 18.50 14.82
C THR A 224 14.76 19.21 13.48
N LEU A 225 15.00 18.47 12.38
CA LEU A 225 15.03 19.03 11.03
C LEU A 225 13.63 19.54 10.58
N ALA A 226 12.55 18.87 11.01
CA ALA A 226 11.19 19.36 10.80
C ALA A 226 10.91 20.67 11.58
N LEU A 227 11.48 20.82 12.79
CA LEU A 227 11.43 22.08 13.53
C LEU A 227 12.22 23.21 12.84
N HIS A 228 13.35 22.92 12.20
CA HIS A 228 14.07 23.92 11.40
C HIS A 228 13.20 24.40 10.22
N LYS A 229 12.66 23.47 9.43
CA LYS A 229 11.85 23.76 8.22
C LYS A 229 10.43 24.26 8.49
N TYR A 230 10.06 24.47 9.76
CA TYR A 230 8.69 24.82 10.19
C TYR A 230 8.13 26.11 9.54
N LYS A 231 8.97 27.09 9.20
CA LYS A 231 8.52 28.32 8.51
C LYS A 231 8.55 28.19 6.99
N ASP A 232 9.34 27.27 6.46
CA ASP A 232 9.69 27.19 5.05
C ASP A 232 8.65 26.37 4.25
N ASP A 233 8.00 25.37 4.87
CA ASP A 233 6.91 24.59 4.29
C ASP A 233 5.59 24.80 5.04
N ARG A 234 4.60 25.40 4.36
CA ARG A 234 3.24 25.63 4.88
C ARG A 234 2.50 24.33 5.23
N LYS A 235 2.75 23.22 4.51
CA LYS A 235 2.14 21.90 4.82
C LYS A 235 2.73 21.34 6.12
N LEU A 236 4.05 21.39 6.25
CA LEU A 236 4.77 20.98 7.45
C LEU A 236 4.36 21.80 8.67
N LYS A 237 4.23 23.13 8.52
CA LYS A 237 3.68 24.02 9.55
C LYS A 237 2.32 23.54 10.05
N ALA A 238 1.35 23.37 9.13
CA ALA A 238 -0.01 22.99 9.49
C ALA A 238 -0.07 21.60 10.18
N TRP A 239 0.80 20.68 9.79
CA TRP A 239 0.92 19.36 10.42
C TRP A 239 1.52 19.43 11.84
N ILE A 240 2.61 20.18 12.03
CA ILE A 240 3.21 20.42 13.36
C ILE A 240 2.23 21.16 14.28
N ASP A 241 1.52 22.16 13.76
CA ASP A 241 0.51 22.91 14.51
C ASP A 241 -0.62 21.99 14.99
N SER A 242 -1.13 21.14 14.10
CA SER A 242 -2.18 20.15 14.41
C SER A 242 -1.73 19.19 15.52
N ILE A 243 -0.51 18.64 15.42
CA ILE A 243 0.10 17.77 16.43
C ILE A 243 0.19 18.47 17.80
N GLN A 244 0.61 19.74 17.83
CA GLN A 244 0.76 20.51 19.07
C GLN A 244 -0.58 20.81 19.74
N THR A 245 -1.63 21.08 18.95
CA THR A 245 -2.99 21.27 19.47
C THR A 245 -3.68 19.97 19.92
N GLU A 246 -3.55 18.88 19.17
CA GLU A 246 -4.20 17.58 19.47
C GLU A 246 -3.58 16.90 20.69
N PHE A 247 -2.26 16.76 20.71
CA PHE A 247 -1.53 16.12 21.81
C PHE A 247 -1.16 17.07 22.96
N LYS A 248 -1.60 18.34 22.88
CA LYS A 248 -1.46 19.38 23.92
C LYS A 248 -0.02 19.52 24.40
N CYS A 249 0.85 19.86 23.47
CA CYS A 249 2.30 19.80 23.61
C CYS A 249 3.00 20.93 22.83
N CYS A 250 4.29 21.12 23.06
CA CYS A 250 5.11 22.10 22.36
C CYS A 250 6.55 21.59 22.20
N GLY A 251 7.12 21.73 21.00
CA GLY A 251 8.41 21.13 20.67
C GLY A 251 8.32 19.63 20.39
N ILE A 252 9.41 18.90 20.61
CA ILE A 252 9.57 17.49 20.19
C ILE A 252 9.65 16.56 21.39
N SER A 253 10.48 16.90 22.37
CA SER A 253 11.17 15.97 23.26
C SER A 253 10.24 15.20 24.20
N HIS A 254 10.82 14.28 24.97
CA HIS A 254 10.11 13.57 26.03
C HIS A 254 10.04 14.39 27.34
N SER A 255 10.59 15.60 27.34
CA SER A 255 10.77 16.46 28.51
C SER A 255 9.52 17.27 28.86
N GLU A 256 9.45 17.69 30.13
CA GLU A 256 8.52 18.73 30.60
C GLU A 256 8.86 20.15 30.11
N TYR A 257 10.05 20.29 29.52
CA TYR A 257 10.62 21.54 29.01
C TYR A 257 10.67 21.60 27.47
N GLY A 258 9.92 20.74 26.77
CA GLY A 258 9.95 20.63 25.31
C GLY A 258 9.65 21.92 24.55
N TYR A 259 8.95 22.88 25.16
CA TYR A 259 8.81 24.24 24.61
C TYR A 259 10.17 24.92 24.28
N ARG A 260 11.27 24.50 24.92
CA ARG A 260 12.63 24.99 24.63
C ARG A 260 13.26 24.36 23.38
N ASP A 261 12.74 23.24 22.87
CA ASP A 261 13.23 22.60 21.64
C ASP A 261 13.11 23.56 20.43
N TRP A 262 12.15 24.51 20.49
CA TRP A 262 12.00 25.58 19.51
C TRP A 262 13.22 26.50 19.38
N GLN A 263 14.12 26.54 20.36
CA GLN A 263 15.40 27.26 20.24
C GLN A 263 16.30 26.68 19.14
N ALA A 264 16.06 25.46 18.65
CA ALA A 264 16.73 24.90 17.48
C ALA A 264 16.27 25.53 16.15
N ASN A 265 15.08 26.15 16.08
CA ASN A 265 14.62 26.84 14.87
C ASN A 265 15.22 28.26 14.79
N ILE A 266 15.73 28.64 13.61
CA ILE A 266 16.43 29.92 13.39
C ILE A 266 15.58 31.17 13.71
N TYR A 267 14.25 31.12 13.52
CA TYR A 267 13.35 32.24 13.78
C TYR A 267 12.96 32.36 15.27
N PHE A 268 12.91 31.23 16.00
CA PHE A 268 12.58 31.21 17.43
C PHE A 268 13.80 31.21 18.36
N ASN A 269 15.00 30.92 17.83
CA ASN A 269 16.26 30.89 18.59
C ASN A 269 16.46 32.16 19.43
N CYS A 270 16.84 31.98 20.69
CA CYS A 270 16.81 33.07 21.67
C CYS A 270 18.11 33.92 21.73
N SER A 271 19.11 33.61 20.89
CA SER A 271 20.40 34.31 20.83
C SER A 271 20.27 35.84 20.78
N ARG A 272 21.17 36.55 21.47
CA ARG A 272 21.17 38.02 21.55
C ARG A 272 21.24 38.71 20.19
N PHE A 273 21.77 38.04 19.18
CA PHE A 273 21.95 38.56 17.82
C PHE A 273 20.89 38.08 16.81
N ASN A 274 19.87 37.32 17.23
CA ASN A 274 18.79 36.95 16.32
C ASN A 274 17.87 38.17 16.05
N PRO A 275 17.73 38.65 14.80
CA PRO A 275 16.89 39.80 14.46
C PRO A 275 15.39 39.45 14.33
N SER A 276 15.02 38.17 14.44
CA SER A 276 13.63 37.73 14.34
C SER A 276 12.72 38.38 15.39
N SER A 277 11.55 38.88 14.96
CA SER A 277 10.49 39.34 15.87
C SER A 277 9.85 38.20 16.68
N GLU A 278 10.06 36.94 16.28
CA GLU A 278 9.66 35.74 17.03
C GLU A 278 10.82 35.17 17.87
N ARG A 279 11.92 35.89 18.02
CA ARG A 279 13.04 35.51 18.88
C ARG A 279 12.56 35.17 20.30
N CYS A 280 13.11 34.10 20.87
CA CYS A 280 12.75 33.56 22.19
C CYS A 280 11.28 33.12 22.33
N ALA A 281 10.48 33.20 21.27
CA ALA A 281 9.07 32.86 21.28
C ALA A 281 8.83 31.37 20.96
N VAL A 282 7.56 31.03 20.83
CA VAL A 282 7.01 29.69 20.63
C VAL A 282 5.78 29.83 19.72
N PRO A 283 5.50 28.90 18.78
CA PRO A 283 4.34 29.02 17.92
C PRO A 283 2.99 29.06 18.65
N MET A 284 2.03 29.72 18.02
CA MET A 284 0.66 29.89 18.50
C MET A 284 -0.06 28.55 18.79
N SER A 285 0.30 27.48 18.09
CA SER A 285 -0.20 26.11 18.29
C SER A 285 0.19 25.48 19.62
N CYS A 286 1.23 25.98 20.28
CA CYS A 286 1.59 25.61 21.66
C CYS A 286 0.73 26.32 22.72
N CYS A 287 -0.08 27.32 22.38
CA CYS A 287 -0.80 28.13 23.35
C CYS A 287 -2.07 27.47 23.88
N ILE A 288 -2.39 27.75 25.15
CA ILE A 288 -3.57 27.26 25.82
C ILE A 288 -4.72 28.26 25.59
N PHE A 289 -5.59 27.95 24.63
CA PHE A 289 -6.84 28.69 24.43
C PHE A 289 -7.96 28.07 25.28
N LYS A 290 -8.69 28.89 26.04
CA LYS A 290 -9.93 28.48 26.72
C LYS A 290 -11.14 28.99 25.95
N TYR A 291 -12.27 28.33 26.14
CA TYR A 291 -13.53 28.78 25.57
C TYR A 291 -13.96 30.10 26.23
N GLY A 292 -14.13 31.15 25.42
CA GLY A 292 -14.48 32.50 25.88
C GLY A 292 -13.31 33.46 26.09
N ASP A 293 -12.05 33.01 26.06
CA ASP A 293 -10.89 33.90 26.10
C ASP A 293 -10.69 34.64 24.76
N LEU A 294 -10.28 35.90 24.82
CA LEU A 294 -9.76 36.61 23.64
C LEU A 294 -8.50 35.90 23.13
N ARG A 295 -8.43 35.63 21.83
CA ARG A 295 -7.32 34.92 21.18
C ARG A 295 -6.05 35.78 21.19
N ASN A 296 -5.29 35.76 22.28
CA ASN A 296 -4.03 36.48 22.40
C ASN A 296 -2.98 35.91 21.44
N GLU A 297 -2.71 36.62 20.35
CA GLU A 297 -1.78 36.18 19.30
C GLU A 297 -0.31 36.29 19.72
N MET A 298 -0.02 37.02 20.80
CA MET A 298 1.30 37.11 21.45
C MET A 298 1.47 36.12 22.62
N CYS A 299 0.58 35.14 22.77
CA CYS A 299 0.64 34.12 23.83
C CYS A 299 1.99 33.36 23.91
N GLY A 300 2.67 33.21 22.77
CA GLY A 300 3.97 32.54 22.65
C GLY A 300 5.19 33.44 22.81
N PHE A 301 5.05 34.76 22.99
CA PHE A 301 6.15 35.71 22.96
C PHE A 301 7.03 35.68 24.23
N ASP A 302 8.36 35.72 24.05
CA ASP A 302 9.36 35.69 25.13
C ASP A 302 9.16 34.52 26.13
N ILE A 303 8.72 33.36 25.64
CA ILE A 303 8.40 32.19 26.48
C ILE A 303 9.64 31.36 26.81
N THR A 304 10.59 31.20 25.89
CA THR A 304 11.74 30.29 26.10
C THR A 304 12.78 30.81 27.10
N ASN A 305 12.79 32.12 27.40
CA ASN A 305 13.59 32.72 28.47
C ASN A 305 13.04 32.41 29.88
N LYS A 306 11.74 32.14 30.01
CA LYS A 306 11.07 32.05 31.30
C LYS A 306 11.19 30.65 31.90
N GLU A 307 10.95 30.56 33.21
CA GLU A 307 10.81 29.27 33.89
C GLU A 307 9.46 28.61 33.59
N ARG A 308 9.44 27.28 33.62
CA ARG A 308 8.24 26.47 33.34
C ARG A 308 7.05 26.88 34.21
N HIS A 309 7.28 27.18 35.48
CA HIS A 309 6.24 27.60 36.44
C HIS A 309 5.59 28.95 36.09
N ALA A 310 6.29 29.83 35.35
CA ALA A 310 5.76 31.12 34.92
C ALA A 310 4.99 31.07 33.58
N VAL A 311 5.06 29.96 32.83
CA VAL A 311 4.48 29.83 31.48
C VAL A 311 3.48 28.68 31.31
N ASN A 312 3.45 27.73 32.25
CA ASN A 312 2.55 26.56 32.25
C ASN A 312 1.04 26.85 32.12
N HIS A 313 0.60 28.06 32.45
CA HIS A 313 -0.78 28.52 32.34
C HIS A 313 -1.08 29.23 31.01
N ARG A 314 -0.07 29.44 30.16
CA ARG A 314 -0.16 30.15 28.85
C ARG A 314 0.12 29.21 27.68
N ILE A 315 1.07 28.29 27.85
CA ILE A 315 1.51 27.35 26.82
C ILE A 315 1.63 25.92 27.36
N TYR A 316 1.42 24.93 26.49
CA TYR A 316 1.79 23.54 26.77
C TYR A 316 3.32 23.42 26.86
N THR A 317 3.87 23.07 28.02
CA THR A 317 5.34 23.05 28.20
C THR A 317 5.97 21.70 27.81
N GLN A 318 5.20 20.61 27.89
CA GLN A 318 5.67 19.26 27.60
C GLN A 318 5.95 19.07 26.09
N GLY A 319 7.02 18.35 25.77
CA GLY A 319 7.35 17.98 24.39
C GLY A 319 6.40 16.95 23.79
N CYS A 320 6.24 16.96 22.46
CA CYS A 320 5.18 16.19 21.82
C CYS A 320 5.36 14.67 21.84
N LEU A 321 6.57 14.13 22.01
CA LEU A 321 6.74 12.70 22.27
C LEU A 321 6.18 12.28 23.64
N LYS A 322 6.21 13.18 24.64
CA LYS A 322 5.55 12.97 25.93
C LYS A 322 4.04 13.22 25.84
N GLY A 323 3.60 14.27 25.13
CA GLY A 323 2.18 14.53 24.86
C GLY A 323 1.50 13.35 24.16
N PHE A 324 2.11 12.83 23.09
CA PHE A 324 1.64 11.64 22.36
C PHE A 324 1.57 10.41 23.25
N ARG A 325 2.59 10.13 24.08
CA ARG A 325 2.56 9.01 25.03
C ARG A 325 1.42 9.14 26.05
N ASN A 326 1.19 10.35 26.57
CA ASN A 326 0.09 10.62 27.51
C ASN A 326 -1.29 10.44 26.83
N TRP A 327 -1.41 10.81 25.55
CA TRP A 327 -2.59 10.54 24.73
C TRP A 327 -2.77 9.05 24.43
N PHE A 328 -1.68 8.31 24.17
CA PHE A 328 -1.71 6.86 23.92
C PHE A 328 -2.30 6.11 25.11
N HIS A 329 -1.76 6.33 26.32
CA HIS A 329 -2.27 5.73 27.56
C HIS A 329 -3.73 6.11 27.84
N LYS A 330 -4.13 7.35 27.54
CA LYS A 330 -5.53 7.78 27.70
C LYS A 330 -6.49 7.07 26.73
N ASN A 331 -6.01 6.67 25.55
CA ASN A 331 -6.83 6.11 24.46
C ASN A 331 -6.54 4.61 24.20
N GLU A 332 -5.81 3.92 25.08
CA GLU A 332 -5.33 2.56 24.87
C GLU A 332 -6.44 1.55 24.49
N ILE A 333 -7.62 1.68 25.12
CA ILE A 333 -8.80 0.85 24.85
C ILE A 333 -9.31 1.07 23.43
N LEU A 334 -9.36 2.32 22.97
CA LEU A 334 -9.78 2.67 21.61
C LEU A 334 -8.79 2.14 20.57
N ILE A 335 -7.48 2.29 20.84
CA ILE A 335 -6.41 1.77 19.98
C ILE A 335 -6.49 0.23 19.88
N THR A 336 -6.74 -0.45 21.01
CA THR A 336 -6.95 -1.91 21.04
C THR A 336 -8.18 -2.34 20.23
N ILE A 337 -9.30 -1.61 20.33
CA ILE A 337 -10.52 -1.89 19.55
C ILE A 337 -10.27 -1.70 18.05
N LEU A 338 -9.57 -0.64 17.65
CA LEU A 338 -9.22 -0.39 16.24
C LEU A 338 -8.26 -1.46 15.68
N ALA A 339 -7.25 -1.88 16.46
CA ALA A 339 -6.36 -2.97 16.08
C ALA A 339 -7.10 -4.31 15.95
N ALA A 340 -8.01 -4.62 16.87
CA ALA A 340 -8.86 -5.82 16.80
C ALA A 340 -9.79 -5.80 15.57
N LEU A 341 -10.36 -4.64 15.24
CA LEU A 341 -11.20 -4.44 14.05
C LEU A 341 -10.41 -4.61 12.74
N PHE A 342 -9.10 -4.33 12.73
CA PHE A 342 -8.22 -4.57 11.58
C PHE A 342 -7.80 -6.04 11.45
N ILE A 343 -7.44 -6.68 12.57
CA ILE A 343 -6.93 -8.07 12.58
C ILE A 343 -8.05 -9.11 12.41
N ALA A 344 -9.23 -8.90 12.99
CA ALA A 344 -10.32 -9.90 12.96
C ALA A 344 -10.82 -10.25 11.54
N PRO A 345 -10.98 -9.30 10.58
CA PRO A 345 -11.23 -9.63 9.18
C PRO A 345 -10.15 -10.49 8.54
N GLN A 346 -8.87 -10.26 8.84
CA GLN A 346 -7.78 -11.09 8.32
C GLN A 346 -7.87 -12.53 8.84
N ILE A 347 -8.09 -12.70 10.15
CA ILE A 347 -8.31 -14.03 10.77
C ILE A 347 -9.52 -14.73 10.12
N ALA A 348 -10.63 -14.01 9.91
CA ALA A 348 -11.81 -14.56 9.24
C ALA A 348 -11.49 -15.02 7.80
N ILE A 349 -10.75 -14.22 7.02
CA ILE A 349 -10.33 -14.57 5.67
C ILE A 349 -9.39 -15.80 5.68
N VAL A 350 -8.44 -15.89 6.61
CA VAL A 350 -7.58 -17.08 6.79
C VAL A 350 -8.40 -18.33 7.10
N LEU A 351 -9.40 -18.24 8.00
CA LEU A 351 -10.28 -19.36 8.35
C LEU A 351 -11.19 -19.78 7.18
N LEU A 352 -11.74 -18.82 6.42
CA LEU A 352 -12.54 -19.08 5.21
C LEU A 352 -11.70 -19.74 4.10
N ALA A 353 -10.48 -19.24 3.84
CA ALA A 353 -9.56 -19.83 2.88
C ALA A 353 -9.10 -21.24 3.30
N ARG A 354 -8.76 -21.43 4.58
CA ARG A 354 -8.32 -22.73 5.12
C ARG A 354 -9.45 -23.77 5.12
N THR A 355 -10.70 -23.36 5.40
CA THR A 355 -11.87 -24.25 5.27
C THR A 355 -12.18 -24.58 3.80
N GLN A 356 -12.08 -23.61 2.88
CA GLN A 356 -12.15 -23.89 1.43
C GLN A 356 -11.09 -24.91 0.97
N VAL A 357 -9.83 -24.75 1.38
CA VAL A 357 -8.77 -25.74 1.07
C VAL A 357 -9.08 -27.12 1.65
N LYS A 358 -9.64 -27.21 2.88
CA LYS A 358 -10.13 -28.49 3.44
C LYS A 358 -11.23 -29.10 2.55
N PHE A 359 -12.28 -28.36 2.18
CA PHE A 359 -13.36 -28.87 1.32
C PHE A 359 -12.84 -29.33 -0.05
N MET A 360 -11.90 -28.60 -0.66
CA MET A 360 -11.27 -29.00 -1.92
C MET A 360 -10.41 -30.27 -1.80
N ARG A 361 -9.86 -30.57 -0.61
CA ARG A 361 -9.19 -31.87 -0.33
C ARG A 361 -10.22 -33.00 -0.19
N TYR A 362 -11.26 -32.81 0.63
CA TYR A 362 -12.31 -33.83 0.81
C TYR A 362 -12.98 -34.21 -0.51
N LYS A 363 -13.29 -33.25 -1.40
CA LYS A 363 -13.85 -33.56 -2.73
C LYS A 363 -12.89 -34.41 -3.59
N LYS A 364 -11.56 -34.19 -3.52
CA LYS A 364 -10.61 -35.04 -4.26
C LYS A 364 -10.41 -36.42 -3.62
N ALA A 365 -10.50 -36.53 -2.29
CA ALA A 365 -10.42 -37.82 -1.59
C ALA A 365 -11.63 -38.70 -1.91
N ALA A 366 -12.85 -38.17 -1.80
CA ALA A 366 -14.11 -38.88 -2.09
C ALA A 366 -14.38 -39.14 -3.60
N VAL A 367 -13.42 -38.84 -4.47
CA VAL A 367 -13.47 -39.09 -5.93
C VAL A 367 -12.36 -40.07 -6.37
N LYS A 368 -11.40 -40.41 -5.50
CA LYS A 368 -10.65 -41.66 -5.70
C LYS A 368 -11.62 -42.82 -5.47
N PRO A 369 -11.78 -43.77 -6.40
CA PRO A 369 -12.45 -45.02 -6.08
C PRO A 369 -11.64 -45.77 -5.00
N PRO A 370 -12.26 -46.67 -4.23
CA PRO A 370 -11.48 -47.71 -3.57
C PRO A 370 -10.70 -48.47 -4.66
N THR A 371 -9.40 -48.60 -4.49
CA THR A 371 -8.66 -49.64 -5.19
C THR A 371 -9.28 -50.99 -4.82
N GLN A 372 -9.43 -51.88 -5.80
CA GLN A 372 -9.83 -53.26 -5.53
C GLN A 372 -8.87 -53.84 -4.49
N LEU A 373 -9.41 -54.64 -3.57
CA LEU A 373 -8.64 -55.35 -2.54
C LEU A 373 -7.95 -56.58 -3.14
#